data_AF-K6YRV5-F1
#
_entry.id   AF-K6YRV5-F1
#
_cell.length_a   1.000
_cell.length_b   1.000
_cell.length_c   1.000
_cell.angle_alpha   90.00
_cell.angle_beta   90.00
_cell.angle_gamma   90.00
#
_symmetry.space_group_name_H-M   'P 1'
#
loop_
_entity.id
_entity.type
_entity.pdbx_description
1 polymer ?
#
loop_
_entity_poly.entity_id
_entity_poly.type
_entity_poly.pdbx_seq_one_letter_code
_entity_poly.pdbx_strand_id
1 'polypeptide(L)'
;MFSVYENKVDVTMSASEQEFIRRSTRLLTAVHELHKQGYQNLAVYTGMSSSGFNWRLELFDYYDLTASRQSISPSKGTNLYETAQHSAGENGNQYFGWEDSATASARELAEQIKQRFPRLIHQCKAVNFEYAGWLTYILGEAENGALPVMYSDYYSVGEGNIASTQVKELIAPPHCEVESVNGRQFIYVSPPNLKNHDDWHKAYIPIVNSFRQTGIAKFPLYSKYTANVCEMGAYWEGAIYYIQHILGFTKIDAFLLAAEGYEKDSEHWSTFFLVWDNDNQFAYLKAFLITKMLKQIDKYPKKSAEREKWVAWLDDFKRENAENNKGKPVFYNPYFGGTNPLHLGGVFNGSGRDQDNLLNSY
;
A
#
# COMPACT_ATOMS: atom_id res chain seq x y z
N MET A 1 -31.30 42.99 -35.00
CA MET A 1 -31.15 41.52 -35.09
C MET A 1 -29.80 41.28 -35.78
N PHE A 2 -28.71 41.37 -35.02
CA PHE A 2 -27.35 41.25 -35.52
C PHE A 2 -26.74 39.93 -35.04
N SER A 3 -26.38 39.11 -36.01
CA SER A 3 -25.55 37.91 -35.90
C SER A 3 -24.22 38.25 -35.26
N VAL A 4 -23.87 37.57 -34.16
CA VAL A 4 -22.51 37.56 -33.64
C VAL A 4 -21.95 36.16 -33.86
N TYR A 5 -20.92 36.11 -34.69
CA TYR A 5 -20.10 34.96 -35.03
C TYR A 5 -19.50 34.32 -33.77
N GLU A 6 -19.78 33.04 -33.55
CA GLU A 6 -18.89 32.17 -32.77
C GLU A 6 -17.60 31.94 -33.58
N ASN A 7 -16.60 32.79 -33.36
CA ASN A 7 -15.24 32.50 -33.77
C ASN A 7 -14.68 31.39 -32.86
N LYS A 8 -14.89 30.13 -33.26
CA LYS A 8 -13.96 29.05 -32.90
C LYS A 8 -12.67 29.32 -33.66
N VAL A 9 -11.76 30.06 -33.03
CA VAL A 9 -10.37 30.13 -33.47
C VAL A 9 -9.77 28.75 -33.14
N ASP A 10 -9.62 27.90 -34.15
CA ASP A 10 -8.71 26.75 -34.08
C ASP A 10 -7.28 27.31 -33.97
N VAL A 11 -6.88 27.63 -32.74
CA VAL A 11 -5.50 28.01 -32.44
C VAL A 11 -4.63 26.78 -32.70
N THR A 12 -3.96 26.76 -33.85
CA THR A 12 -3.02 25.70 -34.19
C THR A 12 -1.81 25.79 -33.26
N MET A 13 -1.57 24.77 -32.43
CA MET A 13 -0.39 24.72 -31.55
C MET A 13 0.90 24.92 -32.34
N SER A 14 1.83 25.71 -31.79
CA SER A 14 3.16 25.90 -32.37
C SER A 14 3.96 24.59 -32.39
N ALA A 15 4.96 24.49 -33.29
CA ALA A 15 5.81 23.31 -33.37
C ALA A 15 6.55 23.01 -32.06
N SER A 16 6.96 24.05 -31.32
CA SER A 16 7.59 23.93 -30.01
C SER A 16 6.63 23.36 -28.94
N GLU A 17 5.36 23.81 -28.95
CA GLU A 17 4.34 23.28 -28.03
C GLU A 17 4.00 21.83 -28.35
N GLN A 18 3.86 21.48 -29.64
CA GLN A 18 3.64 20.10 -30.07
C GLN A 18 4.80 19.19 -29.63
N GLU A 19 6.04 19.65 -29.77
CA GLU A 19 7.19 18.88 -29.34
C GLU A 19 7.26 18.72 -27.82
N PHE A 20 6.96 19.78 -27.07
CA PHE A 20 6.86 19.75 -25.61
C PHE A 20 5.83 18.72 -25.13
N ILE A 21 4.60 18.77 -25.66
CA ILE A 21 3.55 17.79 -25.34
C ILE A 21 3.99 16.38 -25.71
N ARG A 22 4.60 16.18 -26.88
CA ARG A 22 5.08 14.86 -27.33
C ARG A 22 6.12 14.27 -26.39
N ARG A 23 7.09 15.07 -25.92
CA ARG A 23 8.15 14.63 -25.01
C ARG A 23 7.60 14.27 -23.63
N SER A 24 6.70 15.09 -23.08
CA SER A 24 6.04 14.84 -21.79
C SER A 24 5.13 13.61 -21.84
N THR A 25 4.32 13.48 -22.88
CA THR A 25 3.41 12.34 -23.09
C THR A 25 4.19 11.03 -23.24
N ARG A 26 5.38 11.05 -23.85
CA ARG A 26 6.24 9.87 -23.95
C ARG A 26 6.66 9.33 -22.58
N LEU A 27 6.93 10.20 -21.61
CA LEU A 27 7.28 9.77 -20.26
C LEU A 27 6.08 9.14 -19.54
N LEU A 28 4.88 9.72 -19.67
CA LEU A 28 3.65 9.11 -19.16
C LEU A 28 3.38 7.74 -19.84
N THR A 29 3.63 7.66 -21.15
CA THR A 29 3.51 6.40 -21.90
C THR A 29 4.49 5.35 -21.39
N ALA A 30 5.73 5.73 -21.06
CA ALA A 30 6.72 4.82 -20.49
C ALA A 30 6.27 4.26 -19.12
N VAL A 31 5.66 5.08 -18.27
CA VAL A 31 5.06 4.60 -17.01
C VAL A 31 3.90 3.64 -17.29
N HIS A 32 3.04 3.96 -18.26
CA HIS A 32 1.96 3.07 -18.68
C HIS A 32 2.49 1.73 -19.26
N GLU A 33 3.62 1.72 -19.98
CA GLU A 33 4.30 0.48 -20.38
C GLU A 33 4.72 -0.38 -19.18
N LEU A 34 5.19 0.24 -18.10
CA LEU A 34 5.54 -0.45 -16.85
C LEU A 34 4.31 -0.99 -16.12
N HIS A 35 3.19 -0.27 -16.15
CA HIS A 35 1.92 -0.74 -15.57
C HIS A 35 1.44 -2.03 -16.25
N LYS A 36 1.60 -2.15 -17.59
CA LYS A 36 1.31 -3.38 -18.33
C LYS A 36 2.22 -4.54 -17.95
N GLN A 37 3.43 -4.26 -17.44
CA GLN A 37 4.39 -5.25 -16.97
C GLN A 37 4.18 -5.63 -15.48
N GLY A 38 3.19 -5.05 -14.79
CA GLY A 38 2.87 -5.36 -13.39
C GLY A 38 3.51 -4.42 -12.36
N TYR A 39 3.96 -3.24 -12.79
CA TYR A 39 4.47 -2.18 -11.89
C TYR A 39 3.43 -1.08 -11.67
N GLN A 40 2.20 -1.46 -11.34
CA GLN A 40 1.05 -0.54 -11.33
C GLN A 40 1.06 0.43 -10.14
N ASN A 41 1.90 0.17 -9.11
CA ASN A 41 2.14 1.13 -8.03
C ASN A 41 3.18 2.20 -8.39
N LEU A 42 3.76 2.19 -9.60
CA LEU A 42 4.63 3.28 -10.02
C LEU A 42 3.77 4.51 -10.29
N ALA A 43 3.87 5.49 -9.40
CA ALA A 43 3.10 6.70 -9.44
C ALA A 43 3.86 7.87 -10.05
N VAL A 44 3.11 8.76 -10.70
CA VAL A 44 3.59 10.05 -11.22
C VAL A 44 3.07 11.18 -10.35
N TYR A 45 3.95 12.12 -10.01
CA TYR A 45 3.60 13.39 -9.40
C TYR A 45 4.03 14.52 -10.32
N THR A 46 3.07 15.27 -10.84
CA THR A 46 3.32 16.18 -11.95
C THR A 46 2.98 17.60 -11.57
N GLY A 47 3.68 18.56 -12.15
CA GLY A 47 3.47 19.96 -11.84
C GLY A 47 4.06 20.90 -12.86
N MET A 48 3.85 22.19 -12.64
CA MET A 48 4.48 23.25 -13.43
C MET A 48 5.56 23.93 -12.61
N SER A 49 6.67 24.30 -13.26
CA SER A 49 7.66 25.18 -12.64
C SER A 49 7.02 26.52 -12.23
N SER A 50 7.59 27.20 -11.23
CA SER A 50 7.15 28.54 -10.81
C SER A 50 7.23 29.59 -11.93
N SER A 51 7.94 29.30 -13.03
CA SER A 51 7.93 30.15 -14.21
C SER A 51 6.77 29.88 -15.18
N GLY A 52 6.03 28.79 -14.99
CA GLY A 52 4.97 28.34 -15.89
C GLY A 52 5.45 27.73 -17.21
N PHE A 53 6.76 27.64 -17.45
CA PHE A 53 7.31 27.19 -18.75
C PHE A 53 7.64 25.70 -18.83
N ASN A 54 7.89 25.05 -17.69
CA ASN A 54 8.36 23.67 -17.69
C ASN A 54 7.40 22.78 -16.92
N TRP A 55 6.86 21.77 -17.60
CA TRP A 55 6.18 20.67 -16.95
C TRP A 55 7.20 19.74 -16.30
N ARG A 56 6.88 19.26 -15.10
CA ARG A 56 7.74 18.41 -14.29
C ARG A 56 7.01 17.13 -13.95
N LEU A 57 7.78 16.06 -13.84
CA LEU A 57 7.30 14.76 -13.40
C LEU A 57 8.30 14.17 -12.42
N GLU A 58 7.77 13.64 -11.33
CA GLU A 58 8.51 12.84 -10.37
C GLU A 58 7.88 11.45 -10.27
N LEU A 59 8.72 10.42 -10.10
CA LEU A 59 8.26 9.06 -9.88
C LEU A 59 8.35 8.69 -8.40
N PHE A 60 7.31 8.00 -7.91
CA PHE A 60 7.16 7.54 -6.53
C PHE A 60 6.49 6.17 -6.46
N ASP A 61 6.60 5.52 -5.31
CA ASP A 61 5.65 4.45 -4.96
C ASP A 61 4.27 5.07 -4.70
N TYR A 62 3.21 4.41 -5.15
CA TYR A 62 1.83 4.86 -5.01
C TYR A 62 1.46 5.20 -3.57
N TYR A 63 1.93 4.39 -2.62
CA TYR A 63 1.68 4.58 -1.20
C TYR A 63 2.41 5.79 -0.61
N ASP A 64 3.33 6.40 -1.36
CA ASP A 64 3.96 7.64 -0.95
C ASP A 64 3.17 8.86 -1.43
N LEU A 65 2.20 8.70 -2.35
CA LEU A 65 1.26 9.77 -2.71
C LEU A 65 0.12 9.83 -1.70
N THR A 66 0.09 10.93 -0.96
CA THR A 66 -0.96 11.21 0.03
C THR A 66 -1.79 12.39 -0.40
N ALA A 67 -3.08 12.40 -0.06
CA ALA A 67 -3.91 13.57 -0.23
C ALA A 67 -4.21 14.23 1.11
N SER A 68 -4.14 15.56 1.11
CA SER A 68 -4.92 16.39 2.01
C SER A 68 -6.21 16.82 1.30
N ARG A 69 -7.17 17.41 2.02
CA ARG A 69 -8.42 17.95 1.43
C ARG A 69 -8.23 18.88 0.24
N GLN A 70 -7.02 19.44 0.04
CA GLN A 70 -6.76 20.48 -0.94
C GLN A 70 -5.57 20.18 -1.87
N SER A 71 -4.77 19.14 -1.58
CA SER A 71 -3.59 18.85 -2.38
C SER A 71 -3.17 17.39 -2.27
N ILE A 72 -2.76 16.82 -3.39
CA ILE A 72 -1.98 15.58 -3.42
C ILE A 72 -0.51 15.97 -3.25
N SER A 73 0.21 15.24 -2.41
CA SER A 73 1.60 15.53 -2.09
C SER A 73 2.34 14.24 -1.78
N PRO A 74 3.57 14.06 -2.27
CA PRO A 74 4.42 12.97 -1.84
C PRO A 74 4.74 13.13 -0.35
N SER A 75 4.71 12.02 0.39
CA SER A 75 5.07 11.99 1.80
C SER A 75 6.56 12.33 1.96
N LYS A 76 6.87 13.19 2.95
CA LYS A 76 8.25 13.64 3.19
C LYS A 76 9.10 12.47 3.69
N GLY A 77 10.19 12.16 2.99
CA GLY A 77 11.22 11.23 3.44
C GLY A 77 11.30 9.87 2.73
N THR A 78 10.54 9.63 1.66
CA THR A 78 10.51 8.30 1.01
C THR A 78 11.47 8.16 -0.19
N ASN A 79 11.82 9.25 -0.87
CA ASN A 79 12.78 9.24 -1.98
C ASN A 79 14.25 9.40 -1.53
N LEU A 80 14.63 8.79 -0.39
CA LEU A 80 15.99 8.93 0.18
C LEU A 80 17.09 8.29 -0.67
N TYR A 81 16.75 7.43 -1.63
CA TYR A 81 17.73 6.58 -2.31
C TYR A 81 17.84 6.78 -3.83
N GLU A 82 16.77 7.19 -4.51
CA GLU A 82 16.75 7.37 -5.96
C GLU A 82 15.94 8.64 -6.30
N THR A 83 16.58 9.65 -6.89
CA THR A 83 15.89 10.88 -7.32
C THR A 83 15.38 10.70 -8.75
N ALA A 84 14.10 10.36 -8.88
CA ALA A 84 13.45 10.17 -10.19
C ALA A 84 12.65 11.41 -10.59
N GLN A 85 13.33 12.54 -10.78
CA GLN A 85 12.74 13.82 -11.17
C GLN A 85 13.11 14.21 -12.62
N HIS A 86 12.13 14.69 -13.38
CA HIS A 86 12.28 15.16 -14.74
C HIS A 86 11.62 16.53 -14.93
N SER A 87 12.22 17.36 -15.79
CA SER A 87 11.68 18.65 -16.23
C SER A 87 11.73 18.71 -17.75
N ALA A 88 10.59 18.98 -18.38
CA ALA A 88 10.42 19.04 -19.84
C ALA A 88 10.93 20.35 -20.47
N GLY A 89 11.98 20.95 -19.91
CA GLY A 89 12.54 22.23 -20.38
C GLY A 89 13.40 22.11 -21.64
N GLU A 90 14.41 22.97 -21.77
CA GLU A 90 15.26 23.06 -22.99
C GLU A 90 15.88 21.71 -23.39
N ASN A 91 16.29 20.90 -22.41
CA ASN A 91 16.77 19.52 -22.58
C ASN A 91 15.70 18.46 -22.24
N GLY A 92 14.42 18.75 -22.50
CA GLY A 92 13.27 17.95 -22.06
C GLY A 92 13.15 16.55 -22.64
N ASN A 93 14.03 16.14 -23.56
CA ASN A 93 14.16 14.76 -24.03
C ASN A 93 15.30 13.99 -23.32
N GLN A 94 16.14 14.65 -22.53
CA GLN A 94 17.11 14.01 -21.64
C GLN A 94 16.39 13.61 -20.34
N TYR A 95 15.55 12.57 -20.43
CA TYR A 95 14.73 12.10 -19.33
C TYR A 95 15.57 11.83 -18.09
N PHE A 96 15.21 12.42 -16.94
CA PHE A 96 15.98 12.33 -15.69
C PHE A 96 17.46 12.75 -15.79
N GLY A 97 17.81 13.59 -16.78
CA GLY A 97 19.19 13.99 -17.06
C GLY A 97 19.98 12.98 -17.91
N TRP A 98 19.32 12.00 -18.51
CA TRP A 98 19.94 10.95 -19.30
C TRP A 98 20.11 11.36 -20.77
N GLU A 99 21.34 11.71 -21.14
CA GLU A 99 21.66 12.13 -22.51
C GLU A 99 21.35 11.04 -23.56
N ASP A 100 21.57 9.78 -23.20
CA ASP A 100 21.34 8.62 -24.08
C ASP A 100 19.86 8.29 -24.29
N SER A 101 18.95 9.00 -23.61
CA SER A 101 17.50 8.78 -23.69
C SER A 101 16.80 9.76 -24.65
N ALA A 102 17.54 10.70 -25.25
CA ALA A 102 17.02 11.75 -26.13
C ALA A 102 16.16 11.24 -27.29
N THR A 103 16.46 10.05 -27.79
CA THR A 103 15.77 9.39 -28.92
C THR A 103 14.99 8.15 -28.50
N ALA A 104 15.02 7.78 -27.21
CA ALA A 104 14.35 6.59 -26.71
C ALA A 104 12.84 6.66 -26.99
N SER A 105 12.28 5.54 -27.43
CA SER A 105 10.85 5.28 -27.44
C SER A 105 10.33 5.13 -26.01
N ALA A 106 9.00 5.18 -25.83
CA ALA A 106 8.39 4.96 -24.51
C ALA A 106 8.75 3.59 -23.91
N ARG A 107 8.86 2.55 -24.76
CA ARG A 107 9.23 1.20 -24.33
C ARG A 107 10.70 1.11 -23.91
N GLU A 108 11.60 1.73 -24.66
CA GLU A 108 13.02 1.79 -24.28
C GLU A 108 13.22 2.59 -22.99
N LEU A 109 12.49 3.71 -22.85
CA LEU A 109 12.50 4.52 -21.63
C LEU A 109 11.97 3.74 -20.42
N ALA A 110 10.93 2.93 -20.60
CA ALA A 110 10.45 2.01 -19.56
C ALA A 110 11.54 1.03 -19.11
N GLU A 111 12.27 0.42 -20.05
CA GLU A 111 13.39 -0.47 -19.70
C GLU A 111 14.53 0.27 -18.99
N GLN A 112 14.86 1.50 -19.40
CA GLN A 112 15.85 2.34 -18.73
C GLN A 112 15.43 2.69 -17.30
N ILE A 113 14.15 3.01 -17.06
CA ILE A 113 13.59 3.24 -15.72
C ILE A 113 13.83 2.00 -14.83
N LYS A 114 13.57 0.78 -15.32
CA LYS A 114 13.84 -0.44 -14.54
C LYS A 114 15.32 -0.63 -14.23
N GLN A 115 16.19 -0.32 -15.18
CA GLN A 115 17.63 -0.49 -15.02
C GLN A 115 18.23 0.53 -14.05
N ARG A 116 17.74 1.78 -14.09
CA ARG A 116 18.34 2.92 -13.37
C ARG A 116 17.66 3.26 -12.06
N PHE A 117 16.40 2.85 -11.88
CA PHE A 117 15.66 2.96 -10.61
C PHE A 117 15.21 1.59 -10.08
N PRO A 118 16.14 0.62 -9.89
CA PRO A 118 15.78 -0.75 -9.55
C PRO A 118 15.09 -0.86 -8.19
N ARG A 119 15.39 0.02 -7.23
CA ARG A 119 14.77 -0.03 -5.90
C ARG A 119 13.33 0.47 -5.96
N LEU A 120 13.09 1.60 -6.62
CA LEU A 120 11.75 2.11 -6.86
C LEU A 120 10.89 1.08 -7.60
N ILE A 121 11.40 0.51 -8.68
CA ILE A 121 10.68 -0.49 -9.48
C ILE A 121 10.40 -1.78 -8.69
N HIS A 122 11.32 -2.19 -7.82
CA HIS A 122 11.07 -3.31 -6.93
C HIS A 122 9.89 -3.04 -5.98
N GLN A 123 9.79 -1.83 -5.41
CA GLN A 123 8.70 -1.43 -4.52
C GLN A 123 7.37 -1.29 -5.25
N CYS A 124 7.39 -0.80 -6.49
CA CYS A 124 6.20 -0.53 -7.28
C CYS A 124 5.56 -1.78 -7.92
N LYS A 125 6.12 -2.96 -7.69
CA LYS A 125 5.63 -4.22 -8.27
C LYS A 125 4.37 -4.70 -7.54
N ALA A 126 3.22 -4.30 -8.05
CA ALA A 126 1.91 -4.70 -7.55
C ALA A 126 0.83 -4.53 -8.62
N VAL A 127 -0.35 -5.09 -8.35
CA VAL A 127 -1.56 -4.84 -9.12
C VAL A 127 -2.36 -3.73 -8.45
N ASN A 128 -2.64 -2.68 -9.20
CA ASN A 128 -3.41 -1.50 -8.80
C ASN A 128 -4.19 -1.00 -10.02
N PHE A 129 -5.34 -1.63 -10.28
CA PHE A 129 -6.16 -1.34 -11.45
C PHE A 129 -6.78 0.06 -11.41
N GLU A 130 -7.04 0.58 -10.22
CA GLU A 130 -7.63 1.91 -10.05
C GLU A 130 -6.63 2.99 -10.51
N TYR A 131 -5.39 2.93 -10.01
CA TYR A 131 -4.34 3.86 -10.42
C TYR A 131 -3.94 3.68 -11.89
N ALA A 132 -3.82 2.43 -12.36
CA ALA A 132 -3.52 2.15 -13.77
C ALA A 132 -4.64 2.65 -14.73
N GLY A 133 -5.90 2.51 -14.32
CA GLY A 133 -7.06 3.04 -15.05
C GLY A 133 -7.04 4.56 -15.10
N TRP A 134 -6.75 5.21 -13.97
CA TRP A 134 -6.56 6.66 -13.91
C TRP A 134 -5.43 7.13 -14.82
N LEU A 135 -4.26 6.49 -14.79
CA LEU A 135 -3.13 6.88 -15.66
C LEU A 135 -3.48 6.71 -17.13
N THR A 136 -4.23 5.67 -17.49
CA THR A 136 -4.70 5.44 -18.86
C THR A 136 -5.62 6.57 -19.33
N TYR A 137 -6.55 7.01 -18.48
CA TYR A 137 -7.41 8.16 -18.76
C TYR A 137 -6.57 9.44 -18.96
N ILE A 138 -5.66 9.73 -18.02
CA ILE A 138 -4.79 10.92 -18.09
C ILE A 138 -3.89 10.90 -19.31
N LEU A 139 -3.41 9.73 -19.75
CA LEU A 139 -2.62 9.60 -20.96
C LEU A 139 -3.42 10.03 -22.20
N GLY A 140 -4.69 9.63 -22.31
CA GLY A 140 -5.56 10.09 -23.39
C GLY A 140 -5.80 11.61 -23.36
N GLU A 141 -5.92 12.21 -22.18
CA GLU A 141 -6.03 13.66 -22.02
C GLU A 141 -4.72 14.40 -22.41
N ALA A 142 -3.58 13.84 -22.03
CA ALA A 142 -2.25 14.34 -22.35
C ALA A 142 -1.94 14.29 -23.86
N GLU A 143 -2.34 13.21 -24.54
CA GLU A 143 -2.24 13.07 -26.00
C GLU A 143 -3.02 14.15 -26.75
N ASN A 144 -4.07 14.70 -26.13
CA ASN A 144 -4.84 15.85 -26.62
C ASN A 144 -4.30 17.21 -26.12
N GLY A 145 -3.10 17.23 -25.55
CA GLY A 145 -2.38 18.44 -25.14
C GLY A 145 -2.64 18.90 -23.70
N ALA A 146 -3.42 18.17 -22.91
CA ALA A 146 -3.74 18.52 -21.53
C ALA A 146 -2.90 17.69 -20.54
N LEU A 147 -1.66 18.13 -20.30
CA LEU A 147 -0.78 17.46 -19.34
C LEU A 147 -1.30 17.67 -17.91
N PRO A 148 -1.25 16.65 -17.04
CA PRO A 148 -1.72 16.74 -15.66
C PRO A 148 -0.82 17.65 -14.81
N VAL A 149 -1.41 18.47 -13.95
CA VAL A 149 -0.71 19.39 -13.05
C VAL A 149 -1.29 19.25 -11.64
N MET A 150 -0.61 18.49 -10.79
CA MET A 150 -1.00 18.25 -9.39
C MET A 150 -0.48 19.34 -8.44
N TYR A 151 0.59 20.04 -8.83
CA TYR A 151 1.12 21.17 -8.08
C TYR A 151 1.53 22.32 -8.99
N SER A 152 1.24 23.55 -8.54
CA SER A 152 1.67 24.79 -9.14
C SER A 152 1.42 25.94 -8.17
N ASP A 153 2.18 27.02 -8.30
CA ASP A 153 1.98 28.27 -7.56
C ASP A 153 0.74 29.07 -8.06
N TYR A 154 0.13 28.67 -9.19
CA TYR A 154 -0.86 29.49 -9.90
C TYR A 154 -2.24 28.86 -10.08
N TYR A 155 -2.41 27.56 -9.83
CA TYR A 155 -3.68 26.86 -10.06
C TYR A 155 -4.41 26.62 -8.74
N SER A 156 -5.69 26.99 -8.68
CA SER A 156 -6.65 26.48 -7.69
C SER A 156 -7.67 25.60 -8.40
N VAL A 157 -7.89 24.39 -7.89
CA VAL A 157 -8.81 23.41 -8.47
C VAL A 157 -9.87 22.99 -7.46
N GLY A 158 -11.00 22.51 -7.97
CA GLY A 158 -12.05 21.90 -7.13
C GLY A 158 -11.56 20.67 -6.36
N GLU A 159 -12.24 20.35 -5.26
CA GLU A 159 -11.99 19.13 -4.48
C GLU A 159 -12.14 17.88 -5.38
N GLY A 160 -11.16 16.97 -5.34
CA GLY A 160 -11.14 15.76 -6.16
C GLY A 160 -10.61 15.93 -7.59
N ASN A 161 -10.18 17.14 -7.98
CA ASN A 161 -9.60 17.42 -9.30
C ASN A 161 -8.13 17.86 -9.22
N ILE A 162 -7.45 17.79 -10.35
CA ILE A 162 -6.12 18.39 -10.59
C ILE A 162 -6.20 19.32 -11.80
N ALA A 163 -5.24 20.25 -11.91
CA ALA A 163 -5.19 21.16 -13.04
C ALA A 163 -4.64 20.44 -14.27
N SER A 164 -4.71 21.11 -15.42
CA SER A 164 -3.96 20.71 -16.60
C SER A 164 -3.24 21.91 -17.24
N THR A 165 -2.37 21.64 -18.20
CA THR A 165 -1.78 22.69 -19.05
C THR A 165 -2.80 23.37 -19.97
N GLN A 166 -4.03 22.87 -20.03
CA GLN A 166 -5.16 23.50 -20.73
C GLN A 166 -6.16 24.07 -19.72
N VAL A 167 -7.11 24.88 -20.20
CA VAL A 167 -8.20 25.45 -19.37
C VAL A 167 -9.29 24.39 -19.12
N LYS A 168 -8.89 23.24 -18.58
CA LYS A 168 -9.80 22.20 -18.08
C LYS A 168 -9.18 21.51 -16.86
N GLU A 169 -10.05 21.08 -15.96
CA GLU A 169 -9.71 20.25 -14.82
C GLU A 169 -9.69 18.77 -15.23
N LEU A 170 -8.83 17.99 -14.58
CA LEU A 170 -8.76 16.54 -14.72
C LEU A 170 -9.10 15.88 -13.39
N ILE A 171 -9.56 14.64 -13.45
CA ILE A 171 -9.84 13.84 -12.26
C ILE A 171 -8.51 13.59 -11.52
N ALA A 172 -8.49 13.84 -10.21
CA ALA A 172 -7.32 13.55 -9.39
C ALA A 172 -7.01 12.04 -9.36
N PRO A 173 -5.73 11.63 -9.19
CA PRO A 173 -5.42 10.23 -9.00
C PRO A 173 -6.14 9.68 -7.77
N PRO A 174 -6.49 8.37 -7.80
CA PRO A 174 -6.82 7.68 -6.56
C PRO A 174 -5.63 7.81 -5.62
N HIS A 175 -5.90 7.90 -4.33
CA HIS A 175 -4.88 8.18 -3.33
C HIS A 175 -5.21 7.42 -2.05
N CYS A 176 -4.17 7.22 -1.25
CA CYS A 176 -4.35 6.56 0.04
C CYS A 176 -4.91 7.56 1.05
N GLU A 177 -5.98 7.16 1.73
CA GLU A 177 -6.45 7.88 2.91
C GLU A 177 -5.47 7.69 4.06
N VAL A 178 -4.97 8.81 4.58
CA VAL A 178 -4.06 8.80 5.73
C VAL A 178 -4.91 8.85 7.00
N GLU A 179 -4.82 7.80 7.78
CA GLU A 179 -5.40 7.76 9.11
C GLU A 179 -4.37 8.20 10.16
N SER A 180 -4.86 8.68 11.30
CA SER A 180 -4.01 9.14 12.41
C SER A 180 -4.45 8.53 13.72
N VAL A 181 -3.55 7.80 14.38
CA VAL A 181 -3.78 7.17 15.68
C VAL A 181 -2.64 7.56 16.61
N ASN A 182 -2.96 8.17 17.76
CA ASN A 182 -2.00 8.61 18.77
C ASN A 182 -0.83 9.43 18.20
N GLY A 183 -1.10 10.28 17.20
CA GLY A 183 -0.10 11.15 16.56
C GLY A 183 0.74 10.48 15.47
N ARG A 184 0.54 9.18 15.22
CA ARG A 184 1.16 8.45 14.12
C ARG A 184 0.24 8.41 12.91
N GLN A 185 0.80 8.70 11.73
CA GLN A 185 0.09 8.58 10.46
C GLN A 185 0.35 7.22 9.82
N PHE A 186 -0.67 6.65 9.20
CA PHE A 186 -0.55 5.40 8.46
C PHE A 186 -1.56 5.30 7.31
N ILE A 187 -1.32 4.33 6.44
CA ILE A 187 -2.14 4.00 5.28
C ILE A 187 -2.29 2.49 5.16
N TYR A 188 -3.41 2.07 4.58
CA TYR A 188 -3.61 0.68 4.22
C TYR A 188 -2.98 0.38 2.86
N VAL A 189 -2.20 -0.70 2.81
CA VAL A 189 -1.61 -1.25 1.60
C VAL A 189 -2.33 -2.53 1.20
N SER A 190 -2.45 -2.73 -0.10
CA SER A 190 -3.04 -3.94 -0.66
C SER A 190 -2.20 -5.17 -0.27
N PRO A 191 -2.83 -6.35 -0.16
CA PRO A 191 -2.10 -7.59 0.06
C PRO A 191 -1.01 -7.82 -1.01
N PRO A 192 0.05 -8.56 -0.71
CA PRO A 192 1.18 -8.80 -1.61
C PRO A 192 0.85 -9.69 -2.83
N ASN A 193 -0.43 -10.04 -3.06
CA ASN A 193 -0.93 -10.82 -4.19
C ASN A 193 -0.19 -12.14 -4.38
N LEU A 194 -0.16 -12.96 -3.32
CA LEU A 194 0.65 -14.16 -3.25
C LEU A 194 0.13 -15.26 -4.16
N LYS A 195 1.03 -15.95 -4.85
CA LYS A 195 0.74 -17.18 -5.60
C LYS A 195 0.87 -18.39 -4.70
N ASN A 196 0.25 -19.50 -5.10
CA ASN A 196 0.23 -20.76 -4.34
C ASN A 196 1.62 -21.34 -3.99
N HIS A 197 2.69 -20.89 -4.66
CA HIS A 197 4.07 -21.34 -4.43
C HIS A 197 4.94 -20.31 -3.71
N ASP A 198 4.41 -19.13 -3.39
CA ASP A 198 5.16 -18.10 -2.69
C ASP A 198 5.30 -18.44 -1.19
N ASP A 199 6.44 -18.10 -0.60
CA ASP A 199 6.64 -18.19 0.85
C ASP A 199 5.84 -17.08 1.54
N TRP A 200 4.61 -17.43 1.88
CA TRP A 200 3.64 -16.51 2.47
C TRP A 200 3.97 -16.17 3.94
N HIS A 201 4.80 -16.96 4.63
CA HIS A 201 5.13 -16.72 6.04
C HIS A 201 5.86 -15.39 6.24
N LYS A 202 6.70 -14.98 5.29
CA LYS A 202 7.54 -13.77 5.39
C LYS A 202 6.98 -12.58 4.63
N ALA A 203 5.89 -12.75 3.90
CA ALA A 203 5.38 -11.75 2.97
C ALA A 203 5.03 -10.41 3.63
N TYR A 204 4.61 -10.43 4.90
CA TYR A 204 4.20 -9.22 5.63
C TYR A 204 5.31 -8.62 6.48
N ILE A 205 6.48 -9.27 6.60
CA ILE A 205 7.61 -8.77 7.40
C ILE A 205 8.05 -7.37 6.92
N PRO A 206 8.24 -7.12 5.60
CA PRO A 206 8.62 -5.78 5.14
C PRO A 206 7.56 -4.71 5.46
N ILE A 207 6.27 -5.07 5.36
CA ILE A 207 5.15 -4.18 5.66
C ILE A 207 5.16 -3.82 7.15
N VAL A 208 5.23 -4.81 8.04
CA VAL A 208 5.28 -4.58 9.49
C VAL A 208 6.55 -3.82 9.90
N ASN A 209 7.70 -4.13 9.31
CA ASN A 209 8.93 -3.39 9.59
C ASN A 209 8.88 -1.93 9.16
N SER A 210 8.01 -1.56 8.20
CA SER A 210 7.79 -0.16 7.82
C SER A 210 7.31 0.69 9.00
N PHE A 211 6.65 0.08 10.00
CA PHE A 211 6.21 0.76 11.20
C PHE A 211 7.35 1.47 11.94
N ARG A 212 8.57 0.93 11.87
CA ARG A 212 9.76 1.47 12.53
C ARG A 212 10.39 2.67 11.80
N GLN A 213 9.95 2.95 10.56
CA GLN A 213 10.55 4.00 9.73
C GLN A 213 10.01 5.38 10.12
N THR A 214 10.75 6.46 9.88
CA THR A 214 10.22 7.81 10.04
C THR A 214 9.28 8.13 8.87
N GLY A 215 8.05 8.57 9.14
CA GLY A 215 7.06 8.88 8.10
C GLY A 215 5.73 8.19 8.35
N ILE A 216 4.99 7.94 7.27
CA ILE A 216 3.68 7.28 7.28
C ILE A 216 3.90 5.76 7.29
N ALA A 217 3.36 5.08 8.30
CA ALA A 217 3.46 3.63 8.40
C ALA A 217 2.54 2.94 7.38
N LYS A 218 2.99 1.82 6.81
CA LYS A 218 2.20 1.02 5.85
C LYS A 218 1.65 -0.20 6.57
N PHE A 219 0.33 -0.38 6.56
CA PHE A 219 -0.34 -1.54 7.18
C PHE A 219 -1.13 -2.35 6.18
N PRO A 220 -1.20 -3.67 6.36
CA PRO A 220 -1.97 -4.48 5.43
C PRO A 220 -3.47 -4.27 5.61
N LEU A 221 -4.17 -4.12 4.49
CA LEU A 221 -5.62 -4.20 4.48
C LEU A 221 -6.08 -5.65 4.72
N TYR A 222 -7.07 -5.83 5.59
CA TYR A 222 -7.72 -7.12 5.74
C TYR A 222 -8.51 -7.48 4.48
N SER A 223 -8.11 -8.54 3.79
CA SER A 223 -8.74 -8.97 2.54
C SER A 223 -9.97 -9.85 2.81
N LYS A 224 -11.06 -9.23 3.28
CA LYS A 224 -12.33 -9.90 3.61
C LYS A 224 -12.96 -10.73 2.47
N TYR A 225 -12.55 -10.49 1.22
CA TYR A 225 -13.13 -11.13 0.04
C TYR A 225 -12.13 -12.04 -0.70
N THR A 226 -10.94 -12.29 -0.16
CA THR A 226 -10.01 -13.22 -0.82
C THR A 226 -10.37 -14.67 -0.52
N ALA A 227 -10.39 -15.49 -1.57
CA ALA A 227 -10.42 -16.94 -1.45
C ALA A 227 -9.00 -17.53 -1.31
N ASN A 228 -7.96 -16.70 -1.30
CA ASN A 228 -6.58 -17.14 -1.24
C ASN A 228 -6.14 -17.38 0.21
N VAL A 229 -6.01 -18.67 0.55
CA VAL A 229 -5.55 -19.12 1.88
C VAL A 229 -4.16 -18.59 2.22
N CYS A 230 -3.25 -18.47 1.26
CA CYS A 230 -1.90 -17.97 1.49
C CYS A 230 -1.89 -16.48 1.84
N GLU A 231 -2.75 -15.67 1.22
CA GLU A 231 -2.89 -14.25 1.58
C GLU A 231 -3.44 -14.07 2.99
N MET A 232 -4.46 -14.86 3.35
CA MET A 232 -5.01 -14.85 4.70
C MET A 232 -4.00 -15.35 5.72
N GLY A 233 -3.25 -16.39 5.40
CA GLY A 233 -2.11 -16.85 6.20
C GLY A 233 -1.10 -15.74 6.43
N ALA A 234 -0.69 -15.05 5.36
CA ALA A 234 0.32 -14.00 5.43
C ALA A 234 -0.14 -12.82 6.30
N TYR A 235 -1.42 -12.45 6.20
CA TYR A 235 -2.02 -11.42 7.06
C TYR A 235 -1.92 -11.78 8.55
N TRP A 236 -2.24 -13.03 8.92
CA TRP A 236 -2.16 -13.48 10.30
C TRP A 236 -0.73 -13.73 10.78
N GLU A 237 0.20 -14.18 9.93
CA GLU A 237 1.64 -14.21 10.27
C GLU A 237 2.18 -12.79 10.50
N GLY A 238 1.71 -11.80 9.74
CA GLY A 238 2.00 -10.40 10.00
C GLY A 238 1.57 -9.98 11.41
N ALA A 239 0.41 -10.42 11.87
CA ALA A 239 -0.07 -10.17 13.24
C ALA A 239 0.87 -10.79 14.29
N ILE A 240 1.26 -12.05 14.10
CA ILE A 240 2.18 -12.77 15.00
C ILE A 240 3.55 -12.07 15.03
N TYR A 241 4.08 -11.72 13.86
CA TYR A 241 5.35 -10.99 13.74
C TYR A 241 5.27 -9.63 14.45
N TYR A 242 4.17 -8.89 14.31
CA TYR A 242 3.96 -7.62 15.02
C TYR A 242 3.95 -7.82 16.54
N ILE A 243 3.23 -8.83 17.05
CA ILE A 243 3.18 -9.17 18.48
C ILE A 243 4.59 -9.41 19.03
N GLN A 244 5.44 -10.12 18.29
CA GLN A 244 6.78 -10.45 18.74
C GLN A 244 7.78 -9.30 18.61
N HIS A 245 7.75 -8.59 17.48
CA HIS A 245 8.81 -7.65 17.12
C HIS A 245 8.47 -6.18 17.38
N ILE A 246 7.20 -5.82 17.50
CA ILE A 246 6.77 -4.46 17.82
C ILE A 246 6.24 -4.40 19.26
N LEU A 247 5.40 -5.35 19.67
CA LEU A 247 4.89 -5.41 21.05
C LEU A 247 5.85 -6.14 22.01
N GLY A 248 6.78 -6.95 21.50
CA GLY A 248 7.82 -7.59 22.31
C GLY A 248 7.39 -8.85 23.07
N PHE A 249 6.23 -9.44 22.75
CA PHE A 249 5.77 -10.64 23.46
C PHE A 249 6.33 -11.92 22.86
N THR A 250 6.90 -12.77 23.72
CA THR A 250 7.42 -14.10 23.35
C THR A 250 6.57 -15.26 23.86
N LYS A 251 5.60 -14.99 24.75
CA LYS A 251 4.68 -15.99 25.31
C LYS A 251 3.22 -15.60 25.08
N ILE A 252 2.41 -16.59 24.71
CA ILE A 252 0.99 -16.41 24.40
C ILE A 252 0.20 -15.86 25.60
N ASP A 253 0.39 -16.43 26.79
CA ASP A 253 -0.30 -16.01 28.01
C ASP A 253 0.01 -14.56 28.39
N ALA A 254 1.28 -14.16 28.32
CA ALA A 254 1.71 -12.79 28.57
C ALA A 254 1.04 -11.79 27.59
N PHE A 255 1.00 -12.14 26.30
CA PHE A 255 0.32 -11.32 25.30
C PHE A 255 -1.19 -11.23 25.56
N LEU A 256 -1.86 -12.37 25.80
CA LEU A 256 -3.31 -12.40 26.03
C LEU A 256 -3.72 -11.59 27.26
N LEU A 257 -2.94 -11.66 28.35
CA LEU A 257 -3.19 -10.84 29.55
C LEU A 257 -3.04 -9.35 29.25
N ALA A 258 -1.96 -8.98 28.55
CA ALA A 258 -1.73 -7.58 28.20
C ALA A 258 -2.79 -7.04 27.22
N ALA A 259 -3.26 -7.87 26.28
CA ALA A 259 -4.30 -7.52 25.32
C ALA A 259 -5.66 -7.25 25.98
N GLU A 260 -5.97 -7.84 27.13
CA GLU A 260 -7.23 -7.59 27.85
C GLU A 260 -7.27 -6.26 28.61
N GLY A 261 -6.09 -5.67 28.88
CA GLY A 261 -5.94 -4.43 29.63
C GLY A 261 -4.99 -3.44 28.96
N TYR A 262 -4.90 -3.47 27.62
CA TYR A 262 -3.90 -2.70 26.90
C TYR A 262 -4.06 -1.19 27.12
N GLU A 263 -2.94 -0.48 27.09
CA GLU A 263 -2.91 0.97 27.21
C GLU A 263 -3.42 1.61 25.91
N LYS A 264 -4.60 2.23 25.94
CA LYS A 264 -5.22 2.85 24.75
C LYS A 264 -4.40 4.02 24.18
N ASP A 265 -3.58 4.64 25.02
CA ASP A 265 -2.69 5.72 24.61
C ASP A 265 -1.38 5.20 23.99
N SER A 266 -1.12 3.88 24.09
CA SER A 266 0.04 3.25 23.43
C SER A 266 -0.17 3.19 21.93
N GLU A 267 0.69 3.89 21.19
CA GLU A 267 0.74 3.85 19.72
C GLU A 267 0.77 2.41 19.19
N HIS A 268 1.61 1.55 19.79
CA HIS A 268 1.82 0.19 19.30
C HIS A 268 0.57 -0.68 19.46
N TRP A 269 -0.15 -0.54 20.58
CA TRP A 269 -1.36 -1.32 20.84
C TRP A 269 -2.55 -0.82 20.04
N SER A 270 -2.78 0.49 20.01
CA SER A 270 -3.89 1.08 19.25
C SER A 270 -3.75 0.78 17.76
N THR A 271 -2.53 0.79 17.24
CA THR A 271 -2.21 0.34 15.89
C THR A 271 -2.53 -1.15 15.69
N PHE A 272 -2.14 -2.02 16.63
CA PHE A 272 -2.40 -3.46 16.51
C PHE A 272 -3.90 -3.74 16.38
N PHE A 273 -4.71 -3.16 17.27
CA PHE A 273 -6.16 -3.38 17.25
C PHE A 273 -6.83 -2.71 16.05
N LEU A 274 -6.35 -1.56 15.61
CA LEU A 274 -6.86 -0.97 14.38
C LEU A 274 -6.69 -1.90 13.17
N VAL A 275 -5.50 -2.51 13.03
CA VAL A 275 -5.18 -3.33 11.86
C VAL A 275 -5.78 -4.74 11.96
N TRP A 276 -5.67 -5.39 13.12
CA TRP A 276 -5.99 -6.82 13.31
C TRP A 276 -7.26 -7.09 14.14
N ASP A 277 -7.94 -6.05 14.61
CA ASP A 277 -9.29 -6.15 15.18
C ASP A 277 -10.34 -5.39 14.35
N ASN A 278 -10.00 -5.04 13.11
CA ASN A 278 -10.98 -4.54 12.16
C ASN A 278 -12.08 -5.60 11.96
N ASP A 279 -13.35 -5.20 12.06
CA ASP A 279 -14.51 -6.09 12.08
C ASP A 279 -14.48 -7.19 13.18
N ASN A 280 -13.94 -6.90 14.37
CA ASN A 280 -13.89 -7.81 15.54
C ASN A 280 -13.10 -9.12 15.29
N GLN A 281 -12.14 -9.10 14.38
CA GLN A 281 -11.44 -10.31 13.97
C GLN A 281 -10.38 -10.80 14.95
N PHE A 282 -9.97 -9.94 15.90
CA PHE A 282 -9.03 -10.35 16.93
C PHE A 282 -9.55 -11.54 17.73
N ALA A 283 -10.88 -11.68 17.87
CA ALA A 283 -11.48 -12.83 18.52
C ALA A 283 -11.04 -14.18 17.90
N TYR A 284 -10.87 -14.26 16.58
CA TYR A 284 -10.37 -15.47 15.94
C TYR A 284 -8.90 -15.73 16.26
N LEU A 285 -8.06 -14.69 16.24
CA LEU A 285 -6.64 -14.81 16.62
C LEU A 285 -6.52 -15.22 18.09
N LYS A 286 -7.29 -14.60 18.99
CA LYS A 286 -7.39 -14.94 20.41
C LYS A 286 -7.77 -16.41 20.60
N ALA A 287 -8.81 -16.89 19.91
CA ALA A 287 -9.24 -18.27 19.98
C ALA A 287 -8.16 -19.25 19.49
N PHE A 288 -7.44 -18.91 18.40
CA PHE A 288 -6.31 -19.68 17.89
C PHE A 288 -5.17 -19.77 18.93
N LEU A 289 -4.77 -18.62 19.49
CA LEU A 289 -3.70 -18.53 20.47
C LEU A 289 -4.03 -19.30 21.76
N ILE A 290 -5.25 -19.13 22.31
CA ILE A 290 -5.71 -19.90 23.48
C ILE A 290 -5.65 -21.39 23.17
N THR A 291 -6.14 -21.82 22.01
CA THR A 291 -6.12 -23.25 21.63
C THR A 291 -4.70 -23.81 21.53
N LYS A 292 -3.76 -23.05 20.96
CA LYS A 292 -2.34 -23.44 20.87
C LYS A 292 -1.72 -23.54 22.26
N MET A 293 -1.92 -22.53 23.10
CA MET A 293 -1.47 -22.51 24.48
C MET A 293 -2.01 -23.70 25.29
N LEU A 294 -3.30 -24.04 25.14
CA LEU A 294 -3.92 -25.17 25.85
C LEU A 294 -3.34 -26.53 25.45
N LYS A 295 -2.86 -26.69 24.20
CA LYS A 295 -2.21 -27.91 23.70
C LYS A 295 -0.77 -28.06 24.20
N GLN A 296 -0.06 -26.97 24.45
CA GLN A 296 1.34 -26.97 24.90
C GLN A 296 1.43 -26.99 26.45
N ILE A 297 0.96 -28.08 27.07
CA ILE A 297 0.83 -28.21 28.53
C ILE A 297 2.17 -28.02 29.26
N ASP A 298 3.29 -28.45 28.66
CA ASP A 298 4.61 -28.35 29.26
C ASP A 298 5.14 -26.90 29.28
N LYS A 299 4.80 -26.10 28.26
CA LYS A 299 5.19 -24.68 28.15
C LYS A 299 4.26 -23.76 28.95
N TYR A 300 2.98 -24.12 29.05
CA TYR A 300 1.95 -23.37 29.75
C TYR A 300 1.30 -24.27 30.81
N PRO A 301 1.78 -24.26 32.07
CA PRO A 301 1.27 -25.13 33.12
C PRO A 301 -0.20 -24.84 33.49
N LYS A 302 -0.88 -25.86 34.02
CA LYS A 302 -2.36 -25.95 34.09
C LYS A 302 -3.09 -25.05 35.10
N LYS A 303 -2.41 -24.36 36.02
CA LYS A 303 -3.06 -23.87 37.25
C LYS A 303 -2.99 -22.34 37.44
N SER A 304 -3.66 -21.59 36.58
CA SER A 304 -3.96 -20.17 36.84
C SER A 304 -5.45 -19.90 36.61
N ALA A 305 -6.07 -19.04 37.42
CA ALA A 305 -7.46 -18.62 37.26
C ALA A 305 -7.72 -18.02 35.87
N GLU A 306 -6.72 -17.37 35.28
CA GLU A 306 -6.75 -16.83 33.92
C GLU A 306 -6.93 -17.91 32.86
N ARG A 307 -6.35 -19.10 33.06
CA ARG A 307 -6.54 -20.21 32.13
C ARG A 307 -7.97 -20.72 32.13
N GLU A 308 -8.60 -20.83 33.31
CA GLU A 308 -10.00 -21.24 33.41
C GLU A 308 -10.93 -20.23 32.74
N LYS A 309 -10.67 -18.94 32.95
CA LYS A 309 -11.35 -17.84 32.26
C LYS A 309 -11.23 -17.96 30.73
N TRP A 310 -10.04 -18.23 30.20
CA TRP A 310 -9.85 -18.41 28.76
C TRP A 310 -10.49 -19.68 28.19
N VAL A 311 -10.55 -20.77 28.96
CA VAL A 311 -11.29 -21.98 28.56
C VAL A 311 -12.78 -21.66 28.45
N ALA A 312 -13.36 -21.02 29.46
CA ALA A 312 -14.77 -20.62 29.44
C ALA A 312 -15.06 -19.68 28.25
N TRP A 313 -14.24 -18.65 28.07
CA TRP A 313 -14.36 -17.74 26.93
C TRP A 313 -14.29 -18.46 25.58
N LEU A 314 -13.36 -19.42 25.42
CA LEU A 314 -13.20 -20.18 24.18
C LEU A 314 -14.43 -21.04 23.87
N ASP A 315 -15.05 -21.63 24.90
CA ASP A 315 -16.25 -22.44 24.72
C ASP A 315 -17.48 -21.59 24.37
N ASP A 316 -17.60 -20.40 24.96
CA ASP A 316 -18.61 -19.41 24.57
C ASP A 316 -18.41 -18.95 23.12
N PHE A 317 -17.18 -18.59 22.75
CA PHE A 317 -16.82 -18.19 21.39
C PHE A 317 -17.17 -19.27 20.36
N LYS A 318 -16.89 -20.54 20.65
CA LYS A 318 -17.27 -21.67 19.77
C LYS A 318 -18.77 -21.80 19.60
N ARG A 319 -19.53 -21.65 20.69
CA ARG A 319 -21.00 -21.77 20.69
C ARG A 319 -21.62 -20.67 19.82
N GLU A 320 -21.23 -19.42 20.05
CA GLU A 320 -21.72 -18.27 19.29
C GLU A 320 -21.36 -18.37 17.80
N ASN A 321 -20.14 -18.78 17.48
CA ASN A 321 -19.72 -18.94 16.09
C ASN A 321 -20.40 -20.11 15.38
N ALA A 322 -20.67 -21.22 16.07
CA ALA A 322 -21.40 -22.35 15.50
C ALA A 322 -22.84 -21.97 15.13
N GLU A 323 -23.45 -21.03 15.86
CA GLU A 323 -24.78 -20.49 15.56
C GLU A 323 -24.72 -19.45 14.42
N ASN A 324 -23.76 -18.53 14.46
CA ASN A 324 -23.64 -17.41 13.52
C ASN A 324 -23.13 -17.81 12.13
N ASN A 325 -22.42 -18.93 12.00
CA ASN A 325 -21.84 -19.43 10.75
C ASN A 325 -22.68 -20.50 10.05
N LYS A 326 -23.86 -20.86 10.57
CA LYS A 326 -24.78 -21.77 9.86
C LYS A 326 -25.16 -21.19 8.50
N GLY A 327 -24.72 -21.85 7.43
CA GLY A 327 -25.06 -21.50 6.04
C GLY A 327 -24.31 -20.30 5.45
N LYS A 328 -23.31 -19.73 6.16
CA LYS A 328 -22.45 -18.66 5.61
C LYS A 328 -21.16 -19.24 5.02
N PRO A 329 -20.58 -18.61 3.98
CA PRO A 329 -19.24 -18.94 3.54
C PRO A 329 -18.26 -18.78 4.71
N VAL A 330 -17.47 -19.82 4.99
CA VAL A 330 -16.43 -19.74 6.01
C VAL A 330 -15.31 -18.85 5.46
N PHE A 331 -15.21 -17.62 5.97
CA PHE A 331 -14.04 -16.78 5.71
C PHE A 331 -12.81 -17.42 6.34
N TYR A 332 -11.70 -17.49 5.60
CA TYR A 332 -10.45 -18.02 6.13
C TYR A 332 -9.97 -17.15 7.29
N ASN A 333 -9.85 -17.76 8.46
CA ASN A 333 -9.43 -17.11 9.69
C ASN A 333 -8.53 -18.07 10.47
N PRO A 334 -7.76 -17.61 11.47
CA PRO A 334 -6.73 -18.43 12.11
C PRO A 334 -7.33 -19.56 12.95
N TYR A 335 -8.63 -19.50 13.26
CA TYR A 335 -9.30 -20.47 14.11
C TYR A 335 -10.13 -21.52 13.35
N PHE A 336 -10.89 -21.13 12.32
CA PHE A 336 -11.73 -22.02 11.52
C PHE A 336 -11.11 -22.30 10.15
N GLY A 337 -10.89 -23.59 9.83
CA GLY A 337 -10.45 -24.04 8.49
C GLY A 337 -9.87 -25.47 8.37
N GLY A 338 -10.29 -26.43 9.20
CA GLY A 338 -9.91 -27.85 9.05
C GLY A 338 -8.63 -28.26 9.79
N THR A 339 -7.94 -29.31 9.32
CA THR A 339 -6.69 -29.83 9.91
C THR A 339 -5.55 -28.83 9.68
N ASN A 340 -5.53 -27.79 10.52
CA ASN A 340 -4.57 -26.69 10.54
C ASN A 340 -4.51 -25.83 9.25
N PRO A 341 -5.52 -24.97 8.99
CA PRO A 341 -5.68 -24.28 7.70
C PRO A 341 -4.50 -23.38 7.28
N LEU A 342 -3.87 -22.69 8.24
CA LEU A 342 -2.94 -21.62 7.94
C LEU A 342 -1.51 -21.87 8.41
N HIS A 343 -1.14 -23.00 9.06
CA HIS A 343 0.27 -23.25 9.46
C HIS A 343 1.03 -22.06 10.12
N LEU A 344 0.32 -21.20 10.87
CA LEU A 344 0.92 -20.00 11.47
C LEU A 344 2.06 -20.36 12.44
N GLY A 345 3.14 -19.56 12.42
CA GLY A 345 4.38 -19.77 13.16
C GLY A 345 5.57 -20.23 12.30
N GLY A 346 5.42 -20.34 10.98
CA GLY A 346 6.47 -20.87 10.08
C GLY A 346 7.71 -19.97 9.94
N VAL A 347 7.60 -18.68 10.29
CA VAL A 347 8.69 -17.69 10.22
C VAL A 347 9.90 -18.07 11.09
N PHE A 348 9.73 -18.95 12.09
CA PHE A 348 10.70 -19.13 13.18
C PHE A 348 11.39 -20.50 13.24
N ASN A 349 11.18 -21.39 12.26
CA ASN A 349 11.86 -22.70 12.21
C ASN A 349 13.36 -22.64 11.80
N GLY A 350 13.97 -21.45 11.78
CA GLY A 350 15.37 -21.23 11.40
C GLY A 350 16.36 -21.40 12.55
N SER A 351 16.94 -22.60 12.67
CA SER A 351 18.30 -22.92 13.16
C SER A 351 18.81 -22.34 14.51
N GLY A 352 17.95 -21.95 15.45
CA GLY A 352 18.35 -21.61 16.82
C GLY A 352 17.65 -22.51 17.84
N ARG A 353 18.36 -23.50 18.40
CA ARG A 353 17.91 -24.12 19.65
C ARG A 353 18.02 -23.04 20.73
N ASP A 354 16.94 -22.80 21.47
CA ASP A 354 16.82 -21.85 22.60
C ASP A 354 16.55 -20.36 22.28
N GLN A 355 15.49 -20.07 21.52
CA GLN A 355 14.78 -18.79 21.67
C GLN A 355 13.28 -19.04 21.89
N ASP A 356 12.76 -18.52 23.01
CA ASP A 356 11.33 -18.48 23.34
C ASP A 356 10.57 -17.71 22.25
N ASN A 357 9.99 -18.42 21.28
CA ASN A 357 9.11 -17.84 20.26
C ASN A 357 7.64 -18.08 20.60
N LEU A 358 6.79 -17.13 20.22
CA LEU A 358 5.35 -17.11 20.52
C LEU A 358 4.65 -18.38 20.02
N LEU A 359 5.05 -18.87 18.83
CA LEU A 359 4.52 -20.05 18.16
C LEU A 359 5.62 -21.03 17.73
N ASN A 360 6.45 -21.54 18.66
CA ASN A 360 7.25 -22.74 18.36
C ASN A 360 6.35 -23.98 18.41
N SER A 361 6.03 -24.60 17.27
CA SER A 361 5.74 -26.04 17.13
C SER A 361 5.33 -26.41 15.70
N TYR A 362 6.25 -27.06 14.97
CA TYR A 362 5.98 -28.33 14.29
C TYR A 362 7.11 -29.30 14.57
#